data_AF-A0A965CIK3-F1
#
_entry.id   AF-A0A965CIK3-F1
#
_cell.length_a   1.000
_cell.length_b   1.000
_cell.length_c   1.000
_cell.angle_alpha   90.00
_cell.angle_beta   90.00
_cell.angle_gamma   90.00
#
_symmetry.space_group_name_H-M   'P 1'
#
loop_
_entity.id
_entity.type
_entity.pdbx_description
1 polymer ?
#
loop_
_entity_poly.entity_id
_entity_poly.type
_entity_poly.pdbx_seq_one_letter_code
_entity_poly.pdbx_strand_id
1 'polypeptide(L)'
;MKHVAVLMGGLSAERSVSLRSGAACALALEGEGYRVSRVDVDRDLSDALAHLKPDVAFNALHGRFGEDGVVQGILEMLQIPYTHSGVLASSLAMQKDRAKAVMKAAGVPVAEGITISRFEAAKAHVMKPPYVVKPVNEGSSVGVILVREDRSHPPQELARADWPYGDVVLVERYIPGRELTCAVMADRALGVIDIQPAAGNFYDFESKYAKGGSIHVLPAKILPNIYHLVQKLALTAHQSLGCRGVSRADFRYDDTPNGSG
;
A
#
# COMPACT_ATOMS: atom_id res chain seq x y z
N MET A 1 12.75 -29.23 -11.96
CA MET A 1 11.98 -28.57 -10.88
C MET A 1 12.30 -27.09 -10.97
N LYS A 2 11.32 -26.21 -11.12
CA LYS A 2 11.60 -24.77 -11.21
C LYS A 2 12.18 -24.27 -9.89
N HIS A 3 13.21 -23.42 -9.98
CA HIS A 3 13.88 -22.79 -8.85
C HIS A 3 13.31 -21.39 -8.63
N VAL A 4 12.71 -21.19 -7.45
CA VAL A 4 12.12 -19.92 -7.03
C VAL A 4 13.00 -19.25 -5.99
N ALA A 5 13.40 -18.00 -6.24
CA ALA A 5 13.98 -17.15 -5.21
C ALA A 5 12.86 -16.38 -4.50
N VAL A 6 12.65 -16.59 -3.21
CA VAL A 6 11.72 -15.81 -2.40
C VAL A 6 12.47 -14.64 -1.80
N LEU A 7 12.19 -13.43 -2.30
CA LEU A 7 12.79 -12.20 -1.81
C LEU A 7 12.03 -11.73 -0.57
N MET A 8 12.72 -11.58 0.55
CA MET A 8 12.12 -11.28 1.84
C MET A 8 13.05 -10.42 2.71
N GLY A 9 12.55 -9.89 3.83
CA GLY A 9 13.31 -8.99 4.69
C GLY A 9 13.46 -7.61 4.05
N GLY A 10 14.67 -7.29 3.58
CA GLY A 10 14.95 -5.99 2.98
C GLY A 10 15.31 -4.89 3.99
N LEU A 11 15.43 -3.67 3.47
CA LEU A 11 15.97 -2.50 4.16
C LEU A 11 14.89 -1.53 4.68
N SER A 12 13.61 -1.83 4.48
CA SER A 12 12.50 -0.97 4.86
C SER A 12 12.16 -1.10 6.35
N ALA A 13 11.39 -0.14 6.87
CA ALA A 13 10.80 -0.22 8.21
C ALA A 13 9.88 -1.45 8.39
N GLU A 14 9.44 -2.05 7.29
CA GLU A 14 8.51 -3.18 7.24
C GLU A 14 9.23 -4.54 7.13
N ARG A 15 10.56 -4.57 7.30
CA ARG A 15 11.40 -5.78 7.23
C ARG A 15 10.82 -6.97 8.00
N SER A 16 10.34 -6.75 9.24
CA SER A 16 9.80 -7.84 10.06
C SER A 16 8.52 -8.45 9.47
N VAL A 17 7.69 -7.63 8.82
CA VAL A 17 6.48 -8.07 8.09
C VAL A 17 6.90 -8.89 6.88
N SER A 18 7.86 -8.38 6.10
CA SER A 18 8.40 -9.08 4.94
C SER A 18 9.02 -10.44 5.29
N LEU A 19 9.78 -10.55 6.38
CA LEU A 19 10.32 -11.84 6.82
C LEU A 19 9.22 -12.86 7.12
N ARG A 20 8.12 -12.44 7.76
CA ARG A 20 6.98 -13.34 8.03
C ARG A 20 6.26 -13.74 6.74
N SER A 21 5.97 -12.79 5.86
CA SER A 21 5.34 -13.05 4.56
C SER A 21 6.19 -13.97 3.69
N GLY A 22 7.48 -13.68 3.54
CA GLY A 22 8.41 -14.49 2.77
C GLY A 22 8.56 -15.90 3.31
N ALA A 23 8.63 -16.08 4.63
CA ALA A 23 8.68 -17.40 5.23
C ALA A 23 7.43 -18.23 4.93
N ALA A 24 6.24 -17.62 5.00
CA ALA A 24 4.98 -18.29 4.67
C ALA A 24 4.88 -18.66 3.18
N CYS A 25 5.25 -17.73 2.28
CA CYS A 25 5.27 -17.99 0.84
C CYS A 25 6.28 -19.08 0.46
N ALA A 26 7.47 -19.06 1.07
CA ALA A 26 8.49 -20.08 0.83
C ALA A 26 8.02 -21.47 1.27
N LEU A 27 7.41 -21.61 2.45
CA LEU A 27 6.86 -22.88 2.93
C LEU A 27 5.76 -23.41 1.99
N ALA A 28 4.88 -22.54 1.50
CA ALA A 28 3.84 -22.94 0.55
C ALA A 28 4.45 -23.43 -0.77
N LEU A 29 5.43 -22.70 -1.33
CA LEU A 29 6.12 -23.10 -2.56
C LEU A 29 6.91 -24.41 -2.40
N GLU A 30 7.57 -24.60 -1.26
CA GLU A 30 8.25 -25.87 -0.94
C GLU A 30 7.23 -27.03 -0.87
N GLY A 31 6.07 -26.81 -0.27
CA GLY A 31 4.97 -27.78 -0.19
C GLY A 31 4.40 -28.18 -1.56
N GLU A 32 4.39 -27.24 -2.52
CA GLU A 32 4.01 -27.49 -3.93
C GLU A 32 5.13 -28.13 -4.76
N GLY A 33 6.29 -28.44 -4.15
CA GLY A 33 7.40 -29.10 -4.84
C GLY A 33 8.21 -28.17 -5.74
N TYR A 34 8.37 -26.90 -5.39
CA TYR A 34 9.37 -26.02 -6.00
C TYR A 34 10.71 -26.10 -5.25
N ARG A 35 11.83 -25.94 -5.97
CA ARG A 35 13.13 -25.70 -5.31
C ARG A 35 13.12 -24.25 -4.86
N VAL A 36 13.20 -23.98 -3.56
CA VAL A 36 13.11 -22.62 -3.02
C VAL A 36 14.44 -22.18 -2.43
N SER A 37 14.84 -20.95 -2.75
CA SER A 37 15.90 -20.24 -2.05
C SER A 37 15.30 -18.99 -1.41
N ARG A 38 15.44 -18.89 -0.10
CA ARG A 38 14.97 -17.75 0.69
C ARG A 38 16.08 -16.71 0.72
N VAL A 39 15.83 -15.54 0.14
CA VAL A 39 16.83 -14.46 0.02
C VAL A 39 16.39 -13.32 0.93
N ASP A 40 17.09 -13.17 2.06
CA ASP A 40 16.97 -11.95 2.86
C ASP A 40 17.71 -10.82 2.13
N VAL A 41 16.94 -9.88 1.59
CA VAL A 41 17.46 -8.90 0.64
C VAL A 41 18.31 -7.84 1.34
N ASP A 42 19.49 -7.62 0.80
CA ASP A 42 20.38 -6.50 1.12
C ASP A 42 20.91 -5.84 -0.18
N ARG A 43 21.85 -4.90 -0.07
CA ARG A 43 22.38 -4.09 -1.16
C ARG A 43 23.14 -4.89 -2.22
N ASP A 44 23.55 -6.10 -1.91
CA ASP A 44 24.24 -7.04 -2.79
C ASP A 44 23.28 -7.94 -3.58
N LEU A 45 21.97 -7.64 -3.59
CA LEU A 45 20.94 -8.48 -4.23
C LEU A 45 21.29 -8.87 -5.67
N SER A 46 21.87 -7.96 -6.45
CA SER A 46 22.26 -8.25 -7.84
C SER A 46 23.28 -9.40 -7.91
N ASP A 47 24.30 -9.39 -7.05
CA ASP A 47 25.34 -10.42 -7.03
C ASP A 47 24.80 -11.74 -6.49
N ALA A 48 23.96 -11.68 -5.45
CA ALA A 48 23.27 -12.84 -4.90
C ALA A 48 22.40 -13.53 -5.96
N LEU A 49 21.61 -12.78 -6.73
CA LEU A 49 20.77 -13.33 -7.80
C LEU A 49 21.58 -13.82 -9.00
N ALA A 50 22.68 -13.14 -9.35
CA ALA A 50 23.58 -13.58 -10.42
C ALA A 50 24.29 -14.91 -10.11
N HIS A 51 24.60 -15.17 -8.83
CA HIS A 51 25.08 -16.47 -8.38
C HIS A 51 23.97 -17.52 -8.33
N LEU A 52 22.81 -17.15 -7.79
CA LEU A 52 21.71 -18.08 -7.53
C LEU A 52 21.02 -18.58 -8.81
N LYS A 53 20.90 -17.69 -9.82
CA LYS A 53 20.26 -17.93 -11.13
C LYS A 53 18.89 -18.63 -11.01
N PRO A 54 17.93 -18.08 -10.24
CA PRO A 54 16.60 -18.66 -10.13
C PRO A 54 15.84 -18.55 -11.45
N ASP A 55 14.89 -19.46 -11.68
CA ASP A 55 13.98 -19.40 -12.83
C ASP A 55 12.94 -18.28 -12.69
N VAL A 56 12.61 -17.91 -11.45
CA VAL A 56 11.64 -16.85 -11.12
C VAL A 56 11.89 -16.31 -9.70
N ALA A 57 11.64 -15.03 -9.48
CA ALA A 57 11.63 -14.41 -8.16
C ALA A 57 10.19 -14.20 -7.64
N PHE A 58 9.90 -14.71 -6.46
CA PHE A 58 8.71 -14.34 -5.71
C PHE A 58 9.05 -13.15 -4.81
N ASN A 59 8.53 -11.97 -5.15
CA ASN A 59 8.75 -10.77 -4.35
C ASN A 59 7.78 -10.74 -3.14
N ALA A 60 8.30 -10.97 -1.93
CA ALA A 60 7.59 -10.86 -0.65
C ALA A 60 8.14 -9.71 0.21
N LEU A 61 8.81 -8.74 -0.41
CA LEU A 61 9.25 -7.49 0.23
C LEU A 61 8.04 -6.57 0.49
N HIS A 62 8.16 -5.74 1.52
CA HIS A 62 7.15 -4.73 1.89
C HIS A 62 7.83 -3.36 2.02
N GLY A 63 7.17 -2.31 1.56
CA GLY A 63 7.66 -0.94 1.62
C GLY A 63 8.71 -0.61 0.55
N ARG A 64 9.44 0.49 0.79
CA ARG A 64 10.47 1.01 -0.12
C ARG A 64 11.53 -0.04 -0.44
N PHE A 65 12.15 0.09 -1.61
CA PHE A 65 13.01 -0.88 -2.28
C PHE A 65 12.31 -2.14 -2.79
N GLY A 66 11.28 -2.64 -2.11
CA GLY A 66 10.53 -3.83 -2.49
C GLY A 66 9.31 -3.57 -3.39
N GLU A 67 8.60 -2.47 -3.12
CA GLU A 67 7.31 -2.14 -3.74
C GLU A 67 7.36 -0.90 -4.65
N ASP A 68 8.49 -0.20 -4.70
CA ASP A 68 8.66 1.12 -5.35
C ASP A 68 9.37 1.07 -6.72
N GLY A 69 9.56 -0.13 -7.27
CA GLY A 69 10.16 -0.35 -8.59
C GLY A 69 11.67 -0.60 -8.55
N VAL A 70 12.35 -0.45 -7.42
CA VAL A 70 13.81 -0.63 -7.33
C VAL A 70 14.22 -2.08 -7.53
N VAL A 71 13.68 -3.01 -6.74
CA VAL A 71 13.97 -4.46 -6.91
C VAL A 71 13.46 -4.96 -8.26
N GLN A 72 12.33 -4.46 -8.72
CA GLN A 72 11.80 -4.75 -10.05
C GLN A 72 12.81 -4.37 -11.14
N GLY A 73 13.46 -3.20 -11.03
CA GLY A 73 14.50 -2.77 -11.96
C GLY A 73 15.70 -3.70 -11.99
N ILE A 74 16.15 -4.20 -10.84
CA ILE A 74 17.23 -5.20 -10.75
C ILE A 74 16.81 -6.50 -11.46
N LEU A 75 15.58 -6.97 -11.22
CA LEU A 75 15.06 -8.20 -11.82
C LEU A 75 14.90 -8.08 -13.34
N GLU A 76 14.46 -6.92 -13.84
CA GLU A 76 14.40 -6.62 -15.29
C GLU A 76 15.81 -6.65 -15.92
N MET A 77 16.81 -6.01 -15.28
CA MET A 77 18.19 -5.99 -15.77
C MET A 77 18.84 -7.39 -15.80
N LEU A 78 18.52 -8.21 -14.80
CA LEU A 78 18.98 -9.61 -14.73
C LEU A 78 18.13 -10.56 -15.57
N GLN A 79 17.05 -10.08 -16.19
CA GLN A 79 16.08 -10.87 -16.96
C GLN A 79 15.48 -12.04 -16.15
N ILE A 80 15.26 -11.83 -14.85
CA ILE A 80 14.64 -12.81 -13.96
C ILE A 80 13.14 -12.52 -13.91
N PRO A 81 12.26 -13.41 -14.39
CA PRO A 81 10.82 -13.25 -14.24
C PRO A 81 10.44 -13.10 -12.77
N TYR A 82 9.42 -12.31 -12.47
CA TYR A 82 9.04 -12.07 -11.08
C TYR A 82 7.56 -11.81 -10.88
N THR A 83 7.09 -12.04 -9.65
CA THR A 83 5.68 -11.86 -9.28
C THR A 83 5.29 -10.38 -9.21
N HIS A 84 3.99 -10.11 -9.40
CA HIS A 84 3.37 -8.78 -9.23
C HIS A 84 3.79 -7.74 -10.30
N SER A 85 3.59 -6.46 -9.97
CA SER A 85 3.67 -5.31 -10.87
C SER A 85 5.05 -5.03 -11.45
N GLY A 86 5.07 -4.43 -12.66
CA GLY A 86 6.26 -3.92 -13.33
C GLY A 86 6.90 -2.71 -12.63
N VAL A 87 8.10 -2.29 -13.07
CA VAL A 87 8.84 -1.13 -12.52
C VAL A 87 7.95 0.12 -12.40
N LEU A 88 7.35 0.56 -13.51
CA LEU A 88 6.54 1.78 -13.55
C LEU A 88 5.33 1.70 -12.60
N ALA A 89 4.60 0.59 -12.65
CA ALA A 89 3.40 0.40 -11.84
C ALA A 89 3.72 0.39 -10.34
N SER A 90 4.81 -0.28 -9.95
CA SER A 90 5.31 -0.27 -8.57
C SER A 90 5.71 1.13 -8.11
N SER A 91 6.55 1.84 -8.87
CA SER A 91 6.96 3.21 -8.53
C SER A 91 5.78 4.18 -8.45
N LEU A 92 4.85 4.08 -9.39
CA LEU A 92 3.67 4.94 -9.46
C LEU A 92 2.72 4.66 -8.29
N ALA A 93 2.43 3.39 -7.99
CA ALA A 93 1.53 3.01 -6.90
C ALA A 93 2.07 3.41 -5.53
N MET A 94 3.39 3.37 -5.32
CA MET A 94 4.00 3.84 -4.08
C MET A 94 3.85 5.36 -3.89
N GLN A 95 3.82 6.12 -4.99
CA GLN A 95 3.73 7.57 -4.97
C GLN A 95 2.26 8.06 -4.99
N LYS A 96 1.67 8.25 -3.79
CA LYS A 96 0.22 8.46 -3.59
C LYS A 96 -0.39 9.61 -4.40
N ASP A 97 0.27 10.77 -4.46
CA ASP A 97 -0.22 11.93 -5.20
C ASP A 97 -0.30 11.64 -6.71
N ARG A 98 0.71 10.94 -7.25
CA ARG A 98 0.77 10.54 -8.66
C ARG A 98 -0.19 9.42 -8.98
N ALA A 99 -0.25 8.39 -8.13
CA ALA A 99 -1.23 7.30 -8.25
C ALA A 99 -2.66 7.85 -8.29
N LYS A 100 -3.00 8.80 -7.41
CA LYS A 100 -4.32 9.45 -7.38
C LYS A 100 -4.62 10.22 -8.65
N ALA A 101 -3.66 10.96 -9.20
CA ALA A 101 -3.88 11.69 -10.46
C ALA A 101 -4.25 10.73 -11.60
N VAL A 102 -3.54 9.60 -11.70
CA VAL A 102 -3.80 8.55 -12.71
C VAL A 102 -5.15 7.87 -12.48
N MET A 103 -5.42 7.44 -11.25
CA MET A 103 -6.70 6.81 -10.88
C MET A 103 -7.89 7.75 -11.12
N LYS A 104 -7.76 9.04 -10.77
CA LYS A 104 -8.80 10.06 -11.02
C LYS A 104 -9.07 10.24 -12.51
N ALA A 105 -8.03 10.30 -13.33
CA ALA A 105 -8.17 10.39 -14.78
C ALA A 105 -8.87 9.15 -15.38
N ALA A 106 -8.73 7.98 -14.75
CA ALA A 106 -9.43 6.75 -15.12
C ALA A 106 -10.86 6.64 -14.53
N GLY A 107 -11.35 7.66 -13.83
CA GLY A 107 -12.70 7.70 -13.26
C GLY A 107 -12.84 7.02 -11.89
N VAL A 108 -11.74 6.68 -11.22
CA VAL A 108 -11.78 6.23 -9.82
C VAL A 108 -11.97 7.45 -8.91
N PRO A 109 -12.97 7.46 -8.00
CA PRO A 109 -13.13 8.54 -7.04
C PRO A 109 -11.94 8.56 -6.09
N VAL A 110 -11.35 9.74 -5.91
CA VAL A 110 -10.25 9.96 -4.97
C VAL A 110 -10.59 11.15 -4.08
N ALA A 111 -10.20 11.09 -2.81
CA ALA A 111 -10.37 12.21 -1.89
C ALA A 111 -9.70 13.48 -2.45
N GLU A 112 -10.36 14.62 -2.29
CA GLU A 112 -9.76 15.93 -2.59
C GLU A 112 -8.49 16.11 -1.74
N GLY A 113 -7.42 16.60 -2.36
CA GLY A 113 -6.18 16.82 -1.64
C GLY A 113 -5.18 17.69 -2.36
N ILE A 114 -4.19 18.16 -1.59
CA ILE A 114 -3.14 19.09 -1.98
C ILE A 114 -1.79 18.44 -1.64
N THR A 115 -0.87 18.44 -2.61
CA THR A 115 0.52 18.03 -2.38
C THR A 115 1.35 19.27 -2.10
N ILE A 116 2.03 19.30 -0.96
CA ILE A 116 2.70 20.51 -0.46
C ILE A 116 3.92 20.14 0.39
N SER A 117 4.84 21.10 0.56
CA SER A 117 5.91 20.95 1.54
C SER A 117 5.36 20.84 2.95
N ARG A 118 5.90 19.92 3.76
CA ARG A 118 5.54 19.75 5.17
C ARG A 118 5.77 21.02 5.99
N PHE A 119 6.77 21.82 5.62
CA PHE A 119 7.06 23.08 6.30
C PHE A 119 5.97 24.13 6.06
N GLU A 120 5.40 24.18 4.86
CA GLU A 120 4.26 25.06 4.57
C GLU A 120 2.97 24.52 5.23
N ALA A 121 2.74 23.21 5.19
CA ALA A 121 1.60 22.58 5.86
C ALA A 121 1.62 22.76 7.39
N ALA A 122 2.79 22.99 7.98
CA ALA A 122 2.95 23.26 9.42
C ALA A 122 2.62 24.71 9.81
N LYS A 123 2.57 25.66 8.86
CA LYS A 123 2.35 27.09 9.13
C LYS A 123 0.87 27.45 9.27
N ALA A 124 0.00 26.86 8.46
CA ALA A 124 -1.43 27.12 8.48
C ALA A 124 -2.25 25.90 8.02
N HIS A 125 -3.54 25.89 8.35
CA HIS A 125 -4.47 24.93 7.76
C HIS A 125 -4.61 25.20 6.25
N VAL A 126 -4.07 24.30 5.43
CA VAL A 126 -4.14 24.37 3.96
C VAL A 126 -5.51 23.95 3.41
N MET A 127 -6.35 23.34 4.26
CA MET A 127 -7.74 22.95 4.01
C MET A 127 -8.51 23.06 5.33
N LYS A 128 -9.82 23.31 5.26
CA LYS A 128 -10.69 23.29 6.44
C LYS A 128 -10.67 21.88 7.10
N PRO A 129 -10.37 21.76 8.41
CA PRO A 129 -10.54 20.50 9.13
C PRO A 129 -11.97 19.91 9.02
N PRO A 130 -12.14 18.58 9.08
CA PRO A 130 -11.11 17.56 9.28
C PRO A 130 -10.39 17.13 7.98
N TYR A 131 -9.09 16.82 8.12
CA TYR A 131 -8.25 16.34 7.02
C TYR A 131 -7.17 15.37 7.53
N VAL A 132 -6.58 14.59 6.64
CA VAL A 132 -5.42 13.73 6.92
C VAL A 132 -4.19 14.25 6.21
N VAL A 133 -3.04 14.23 6.89
CA VAL A 133 -1.73 14.51 6.31
C VAL A 133 -0.96 13.19 6.23
N LYS A 134 -0.34 12.90 5.10
CA LYS A 134 0.43 11.66 4.91
C LYS A 134 1.67 11.88 4.05
N PRO A 135 2.79 11.18 4.33
CA PRO A 135 3.90 11.11 3.41
C PRO A 135 3.46 10.55 2.06
N VAL A 136 4.01 11.10 0.99
CA VAL A 136 3.60 10.74 -0.37
C VAL A 136 4.02 9.31 -0.75
N ASN A 137 5.10 8.77 -0.19
CA ASN A 137 5.74 7.54 -0.64
C ASN A 137 6.07 6.52 0.47
N GLU A 138 5.28 6.49 1.53
CA GLU A 138 5.42 5.49 2.61
C GLU A 138 4.26 4.49 2.69
N GLY A 139 4.52 3.30 3.22
CA GLY A 139 3.53 2.25 3.46
C GLY A 139 2.85 2.34 4.83
N SER A 140 1.94 1.40 5.10
CA SER A 140 1.55 1.00 6.46
C SER A 140 1.07 2.08 7.43
N SER A 141 0.42 3.12 6.90
CA SER A 141 -0.07 4.28 7.66
C SER A 141 1.03 5.02 8.46
N VAL A 142 2.30 4.79 8.14
CA VAL A 142 3.42 5.42 8.82
C VAL A 142 3.46 6.91 8.49
N GLY A 143 3.60 7.75 9.52
CA GLY A 143 3.64 9.21 9.37
C GLY A 143 2.28 9.87 9.04
N VAL A 144 1.17 9.11 9.07
CA VAL A 144 -0.17 9.66 8.85
C VAL A 144 -0.66 10.41 10.08
N ILE A 145 -1.13 11.63 9.89
CA ILE A 145 -1.66 12.50 10.95
C ILE A 145 -3.11 12.85 10.62
N LEU A 146 -4.04 12.53 11.51
CA LEU A 146 -5.43 13.01 11.44
C LEU A 146 -5.56 14.38 12.13
N VAL A 147 -6.04 15.37 11.39
CA VAL A 147 -6.45 16.67 11.90
C VAL A 147 -7.96 16.67 12.07
N ARG A 148 -8.41 16.74 13.32
CA ARG A 148 -9.82 16.77 13.70
C ARG A 148 -10.40 18.16 13.53
N GLU A 149 -11.74 18.24 13.46
CA GLU A 149 -12.48 19.48 13.19
C GLU A 149 -12.22 20.58 14.23
N ASP A 150 -12.00 20.19 15.48
CA ASP A 150 -11.75 21.07 16.63
C ASP A 150 -10.29 21.52 16.76
N ARG A 151 -9.38 21.04 15.90
CA ARG A 151 -7.97 21.39 15.98
C ARG A 151 -7.76 22.83 15.47
N SER A 152 -7.34 23.72 16.36
CA SER A 152 -7.16 25.15 16.07
C SER A 152 -5.89 25.51 15.29
N HIS A 153 -4.92 24.59 15.23
CA HIS A 153 -3.64 24.81 14.57
C HIS A 153 -3.20 23.58 13.76
N PRO A 154 -2.41 23.75 12.69
CA PRO A 154 -1.86 22.64 11.93
C PRO A 154 -0.91 21.76 12.78
N PRO A 155 -0.66 20.51 12.36
CA PRO A 155 0.25 19.61 13.07
C PRO A 155 1.68 20.14 13.09
N GLN A 156 2.16 20.54 14.27
CA GLN A 156 3.53 21.04 14.44
C GLN A 156 4.59 19.94 14.26
N GLU A 157 4.18 18.68 14.39
CA GLU A 157 4.99 17.49 14.14
C GLU A 157 5.61 17.49 12.73
N LEU A 158 4.93 18.12 11.76
CA LEU A 158 5.40 18.26 10.37
C LEU A 158 6.65 19.14 10.25
N ALA A 159 6.90 20.03 11.22
CA ALA A 159 8.07 20.92 11.21
C ALA A 159 9.27 20.35 11.98
N ARG A 160 9.14 19.17 12.61
CA ARG A 160 10.23 18.59 13.38
C ARG A 160 11.45 18.30 12.50
N ALA A 161 12.64 18.55 13.04
CA ALA A 161 13.90 18.30 12.33
C ALA A 161 14.17 16.80 12.11
N ASP A 162 13.64 15.93 12.98
CA ASP A 162 13.78 14.48 12.94
C ASP A 162 12.72 13.76 12.09
N TRP A 163 11.95 14.48 11.27
CA TRP A 163 10.94 13.91 10.38
C TRP A 163 11.59 13.00 9.31
N PRO A 164 11.29 11.69 9.29
CA PRO A 164 12.04 10.74 8.47
C PRO A 164 11.43 10.49 7.06
N TYR A 165 10.26 11.06 6.75
CA TYR A 165 9.44 10.67 5.59
C TYR A 165 9.52 11.63 4.38
N GLY A 166 10.58 12.43 4.31
CA GLY A 166 10.79 13.44 3.26
C GLY A 166 9.95 14.70 3.42
N ASP A 167 10.26 15.73 2.63
CA ASP A 167 9.70 17.08 2.84
C ASP A 167 8.37 17.34 2.15
N VAL A 168 7.85 16.37 1.38
CA VAL A 168 6.59 16.51 0.63
C VAL A 168 5.52 15.62 1.27
N VAL A 169 4.37 16.23 1.57
CA VAL A 169 3.20 15.55 2.13
C VAL A 169 1.97 15.78 1.27
N LEU A 170 1.04 14.84 1.38
CA LEU A 170 -0.28 14.91 0.77
C LEU A 170 -1.30 15.18 1.89
N VAL A 171 -2.00 16.31 1.79
CA VAL A 171 -3.09 16.69 2.69
C VAL A 171 -4.41 16.39 1.99
N GLU A 172 -5.26 15.56 2.58
CA GLU A 172 -6.54 15.16 1.98
C GLU A 172 -7.71 15.37 2.92
N ARG A 173 -8.86 15.68 2.33
CA ARG A 173 -10.13 15.69 3.07
C ARG A 173 -10.34 14.35 3.76
N TYR A 174 -10.67 14.40 5.04
CA TYR A 174 -11.01 13.21 5.81
C TYR A 174 -12.36 12.66 5.33
N ILE A 175 -12.39 11.37 5.00
CA ILE A 175 -13.61 10.64 4.61
C ILE A 175 -14.01 9.73 5.77
N PRO A 176 -15.13 10.04 6.47
CA PRO A 176 -15.62 9.24 7.59
C PRO A 176 -16.15 7.89 7.11
N GLY A 177 -16.70 7.10 8.04
CA GLY A 177 -17.31 5.80 7.73
C GLY A 177 -16.31 4.65 7.72
N ARG A 178 -16.45 3.75 6.75
CA ARG A 178 -15.83 2.43 6.74
C ARG A 178 -14.54 2.38 5.93
N GLU A 179 -13.68 1.42 6.26
CA GLU A 179 -12.50 1.08 5.49
C GLU A 179 -12.74 -0.21 4.72
N LEU A 180 -12.74 -0.13 3.41
CA LEU A 180 -12.95 -1.29 2.54
C LEU A 180 -11.68 -1.60 1.79
N THR A 181 -11.38 -2.88 1.59
CA THR A 181 -10.28 -3.29 0.73
C THR A 181 -10.70 -4.37 -0.24
N CYS A 182 -10.18 -4.32 -1.46
CA CYS A 182 -10.45 -5.32 -2.49
C CYS A 182 -9.16 -5.67 -3.23
N ALA A 183 -8.84 -6.97 -3.24
CA ALA A 183 -7.73 -7.50 -4.01
C ALA A 183 -8.13 -7.72 -5.47
N VAL A 184 -7.19 -7.51 -6.38
CA VAL A 184 -7.30 -7.88 -7.79
C VAL A 184 -6.23 -8.91 -8.09
N MET A 185 -6.62 -9.99 -8.74
CA MET A 185 -5.72 -11.03 -9.23
C MET A 185 -5.90 -11.17 -10.73
N ALA A 186 -4.83 -10.90 -11.48
CA ALA A 186 -4.84 -10.70 -12.92
C ALA A 186 -5.88 -9.65 -13.33
N ASP A 187 -6.97 -10.07 -13.96
CA ASP A 187 -8.04 -9.23 -14.48
C ASP A 187 -9.32 -9.30 -13.64
N ARG A 188 -9.26 -9.94 -12.47
CA ARG A 188 -10.43 -10.21 -11.63
C ARG A 188 -10.32 -9.58 -10.25
N ALA A 189 -11.30 -8.76 -9.90
CA ALA A 189 -11.53 -8.34 -8.52
C ALA A 189 -12.05 -9.52 -7.66
N LEU A 190 -11.48 -9.67 -6.47
CA LEU A 190 -11.82 -10.71 -5.50
C LEU A 190 -12.90 -10.20 -4.52
N GLY A 191 -12.94 -10.78 -3.31
CA GLY A 191 -13.88 -10.34 -2.27
C GLY A 191 -13.55 -8.97 -1.72
N VAL A 192 -14.58 -8.19 -1.37
CA VAL A 192 -14.43 -6.95 -0.61
C VAL A 192 -14.40 -7.31 0.87
N ILE A 193 -13.39 -6.81 1.57
CA ILE A 193 -13.24 -6.94 3.01
C ILE A 193 -13.57 -5.59 3.64
N ASP A 194 -14.38 -5.60 4.69
CA ASP A 194 -14.58 -4.46 5.57
C ASP A 194 -13.63 -4.59 6.77
N ILE A 195 -12.72 -3.63 6.89
CA ILE A 195 -11.71 -3.57 7.94
C ILE A 195 -12.22 -2.63 9.02
N GLN A 196 -12.45 -3.19 10.21
CA GLN A 196 -12.88 -2.45 11.38
C GLN A 196 -11.73 -2.41 12.39
N PRO A 197 -11.38 -1.24 12.95
CA PRO A 197 -10.46 -1.18 14.07
C PRO A 197 -11.07 -1.95 15.26
N ALA A 198 -10.28 -2.77 15.95
CA ALA A 198 -10.76 -3.52 17.11
C ALA A 198 -10.99 -2.62 18.33
N ALA A 199 -10.30 -1.47 18.38
CA ALA A 199 -10.51 -0.40 19.35
C ALA A 199 -10.23 0.97 18.68
N GLY A 200 -11.03 1.99 19.00
CA GLY A 200 -10.89 3.34 18.45
C GLY A 200 -11.55 3.55 17.08
N ASN A 201 -11.30 4.71 16.48
CA ASN A 201 -12.00 5.18 15.25
C ASN A 201 -11.10 5.22 14.01
N PHE A 202 -9.84 4.77 14.08
CA PHE A 202 -8.86 4.92 12.99
C PHE A 202 -7.99 3.66 12.83
N TYR A 203 -7.74 3.24 11.58
CA TYR A 203 -6.94 2.07 11.24
C TYR A 203 -5.46 2.45 11.02
N ASP A 204 -4.71 2.47 12.12
CA ASP A 204 -3.28 2.81 12.14
C ASP A 204 -2.35 1.58 12.03
N PHE A 205 -1.05 1.81 12.16
CA PHE A 205 -0.03 0.74 12.11
C PHE A 205 -0.25 -0.32 13.20
N GLU A 206 -0.59 0.08 14.43
CA GLU A 206 -0.85 -0.86 15.51
C GLU A 206 -2.06 -1.75 15.19
N SER A 207 -3.14 -1.15 14.68
CA SER A 207 -4.33 -1.87 14.23
C SER A 207 -4.02 -2.90 13.13
N LYS A 208 -3.04 -2.62 12.27
CA LYS A 208 -2.64 -3.49 11.14
C LYS A 208 -1.84 -4.72 11.54
N TYR A 209 -0.99 -4.61 12.57
CA TYR A 209 0.02 -5.64 12.86
C TYR A 209 -0.06 -6.24 14.26
N ALA A 210 -0.77 -5.62 15.20
CA ALA A 210 -1.03 -6.22 16.50
C ALA A 210 -2.04 -7.37 16.37
N LYS A 211 -1.78 -8.48 17.07
CA LYS A 211 -2.72 -9.60 17.13
C LYS A 211 -4.03 -9.13 17.77
N GLY A 212 -5.12 -9.15 16.99
CA GLY A 212 -6.43 -8.67 17.43
C GLY A 212 -6.65 -7.16 17.30
N GLY A 213 -5.78 -6.43 16.58
CA GLY A 213 -5.91 -4.98 16.34
C GLY A 213 -7.04 -4.58 15.38
N SER A 214 -7.57 -5.52 14.59
CA SER A 214 -8.68 -5.29 13.66
C SER A 214 -9.58 -6.50 13.48
N ILE A 215 -10.83 -6.23 13.09
CA ILE A 215 -11.83 -7.21 12.69
C ILE A 215 -11.99 -7.11 11.18
N HIS A 216 -11.77 -8.21 10.47
CA HIS A 216 -11.90 -8.28 9.02
C HIS A 216 -13.16 -9.05 8.65
N VAL A 217 -14.15 -8.36 8.08
CA VAL A 217 -15.42 -8.98 7.68
C VAL A 217 -15.37 -9.28 6.19
N LEU A 218 -15.36 -10.58 5.85
CA LEU A 218 -15.35 -11.09 4.47
C LEU A 218 -16.50 -12.11 4.27
N PRO A 219 -17.43 -11.89 3.32
CA PRO A 219 -17.57 -10.66 2.51
C PRO A 219 -18.05 -9.47 3.34
N ALA A 220 -17.66 -8.26 2.93
CA ALA A 220 -18.12 -7.01 3.53
C ALA A 220 -19.65 -6.94 3.56
N LYS A 221 -20.21 -6.62 4.73
CA LYS A 221 -21.66 -6.44 4.91
C LYS A 221 -22.08 -5.02 4.50
N ILE A 222 -22.23 -4.79 3.20
CA ILE A 222 -22.65 -3.54 2.56
C ILE A 222 -23.71 -3.82 1.49
N LEU A 223 -24.35 -2.77 0.96
CA LEU A 223 -25.32 -2.93 -0.12
C LEU A 223 -24.67 -3.59 -1.36
N PRO A 224 -25.35 -4.51 -2.06
CA PRO A 224 -24.78 -5.25 -3.19
C PRO A 224 -24.22 -4.35 -4.31
N ASN A 225 -24.90 -3.23 -4.61
CA ASN A 225 -24.44 -2.27 -5.60
C ASN A 225 -23.12 -1.59 -5.20
N ILE A 226 -22.91 -1.30 -3.91
CA ILE A 226 -21.65 -0.74 -3.40
C ILE A 226 -20.54 -1.79 -3.42
N TYR A 227 -20.84 -3.04 -3.05
CA TYR A 227 -19.89 -4.15 -3.15
C TYR A 227 -19.36 -4.30 -4.58
N HIS A 228 -20.25 -4.34 -5.57
CA HIS A 228 -19.87 -4.42 -6.98
C HIS A 228 -19.16 -3.15 -7.48
N LEU A 229 -19.54 -1.98 -6.98
CA LEU A 229 -18.84 -0.73 -7.29
C LEU A 229 -17.39 -0.78 -6.79
N VAL A 230 -17.14 -1.22 -5.56
CA VAL A 230 -15.78 -1.36 -5.01
C VAL A 230 -14.95 -2.33 -5.84
N GLN A 231 -15.52 -3.48 -6.23
CA GLN A 231 -14.84 -4.42 -7.11
C GLN A 231 -14.47 -3.79 -8.46
N LYS A 232 -15.42 -3.07 -9.08
CA LYS A 232 -15.19 -2.37 -10.35
C LYS A 232 -14.09 -1.31 -10.21
N LEU A 233 -14.13 -0.51 -9.15
CA LEU A 233 -13.15 0.54 -8.88
C LEU A 233 -11.77 -0.04 -8.58
N ALA A 234 -11.68 -1.16 -7.85
CA ALA A 234 -10.42 -1.85 -7.58
C ALA A 234 -9.77 -2.36 -8.87
N LEU A 235 -10.55 -2.97 -9.76
CA LEU A 235 -10.07 -3.41 -11.07
C LEU A 235 -9.66 -2.21 -11.94
N THR A 236 -10.44 -1.13 -11.94
CA THR A 236 -10.11 0.10 -12.69
C THR A 236 -8.81 0.71 -12.18
N ALA A 237 -8.61 0.78 -10.86
CA ALA A 237 -7.38 1.27 -10.24
C ALA A 237 -6.18 0.39 -10.64
N HIS A 238 -6.31 -0.94 -10.53
CA HIS A 238 -5.29 -1.91 -10.94
C HIS A 238 -4.84 -1.68 -12.39
N GLN A 239 -5.80 -1.60 -13.32
CA GLN A 239 -5.54 -1.41 -14.74
C GLN A 239 -4.95 -0.03 -15.03
N SER A 240 -5.49 1.03 -14.42
CA SER A 240 -5.04 2.41 -14.68
C SER A 240 -3.59 2.66 -14.26
N LEU A 241 -3.13 2.01 -13.19
CA LEU A 241 -1.75 2.09 -12.72
C LEU A 241 -0.80 1.17 -13.48
N GLY A 242 -1.31 0.31 -14.38
CA GLY A 242 -0.53 -0.70 -15.08
C GLY A 242 -0.08 -1.86 -14.18
N CYS A 243 -0.78 -2.10 -13.07
CA CYS A 243 -0.49 -3.23 -12.19
C CYS A 243 -0.72 -4.56 -12.93
N ARG A 244 -0.03 -5.61 -12.47
CA ARG A 244 -0.24 -7.00 -12.95
C ARG A 244 -0.06 -7.98 -11.79
N GLY A 245 -0.45 -9.23 -12.00
CA GLY A 245 -0.31 -10.27 -10.98
C GLY A 245 -1.33 -10.07 -9.86
N VAL A 246 -0.92 -9.56 -8.72
CA VAL A 246 -1.82 -9.29 -7.58
C VAL A 246 -1.61 -7.87 -7.09
N SER A 247 -2.69 -7.14 -6.83
CA SER A 247 -2.67 -5.87 -6.09
C SER A 247 -3.84 -5.80 -5.13
N ARG A 248 -3.83 -4.79 -4.26
CA ARG A 248 -4.94 -4.48 -3.37
C ARG A 248 -5.24 -2.98 -3.42
N ALA A 249 -6.50 -2.62 -3.49
CA ALA A 249 -6.96 -1.24 -3.43
C ALA A 249 -7.72 -1.02 -2.11
N ASP A 250 -7.34 0.04 -1.40
CA ASP A 250 -7.94 0.42 -0.12
C ASP A 250 -8.83 1.67 -0.34
N PHE A 251 -10.04 1.64 0.20
CA PHE A 251 -11.09 2.63 0.01
C PHE A 251 -11.61 3.14 1.36
N ARG A 252 -11.96 4.42 1.40
CA ARG A 252 -12.81 4.99 2.45
C ARG A 252 -14.22 5.11 1.89
N TYR A 253 -15.20 4.58 2.61
CA TYR A 253 -16.61 4.56 2.23
C TYR A 253 -17.42 5.36 3.25
N ASP A 254 -17.98 6.49 2.82
CA ASP A 254 -18.80 7.36 3.67
C ASP A 254 -20.24 6.84 3.68
N ASP A 255 -20.54 6.02 4.69
CA ASP A 255 -21.84 5.41 4.91
C ASP A 255 -22.79 6.26 5.76
N THR A 256 -22.47 7.55 5.96
CA THR A 256 -23.37 8.47 6.65
C THR A 256 -24.61 8.79 5.80
N PRO A 257 -25.75 9.18 6.41
CA PRO A 257 -27.01 9.42 5.68
C PRO A 257 -26.93 10.43 4.51
N ASN A 258 -25.96 11.34 4.55
CA ASN A 258 -25.70 12.35 3.51
C ASN A 258 -24.29 12.20 2.89
N GLY A 259 -23.65 11.05 3.08
CA GLY A 259 -22.33 10.76 2.55
C GLY A 259 -22.32 10.69 1.03
N SER A 260 -21.17 10.92 0.42
CA SER A 260 -21.02 10.86 -1.05
C SER A 260 -21.01 9.44 -1.62
N GLY A 261 -21.01 8.41 -0.74
CA GLY A 261 -20.54 7.07 -1.08
C GLY A 261 -19.02 7.04 -1.10
#